data_AF-A0A8S2UG19-F1
#
_entry.id   AF-A0A8S2UG19-F1
#
_cell.length_a   1.000
_cell.length_b   1.000
_cell.length_c   1.000
_cell.angle_alpha   90.00
_cell.angle_beta   90.00
_cell.angle_gamma   90.00
#
_symmetry.space_group_name_H-M   'P 1'
#
loop_
_entity.id
_entity.type
_entity.pdbx_description
1 polymer ?
#
loop_
_entity_poly.entity_id
_entity_poly.type
_entity_poly.pdbx_seq_one_letter_code
_entity_poly.pdbx_strand_id
1 'polypeptide(L)'
;MTTAAEMGKTVCTICNEERITCFCKGCSKEYCFSDLTKHRVILREQFDILAHDFNRFREKLINEKEDSKQRVLIQEVDRWEEVSIEKIKNTAQECRRILLEHTDTNIMKTEKKLNRLMNDLEPLRQKDDLYETDLENLEKKLQSMKQELDAPQNISIQQDSGSFIKNISVSISPSTQVTVRWASNGVTIAGGHGSGHALNQLYLPLGLHINDDDTIFIADFANDRIVKWKAGDNIGEVIIGSHGRGKQMNQLDRPFDVIFDNETDSLIISDGDNRRVMRWLLRNDTMYGEIILDNIDCYGLAIDDQRYIYVSDIEKNEVRRYRMGDINSKVVAGGNGQGLRLNQLNRPTYIFVDRDHSVYVSDRDNHHVCN
;
A
#
# COMPACT_ATOMS: atom_id res chain seq x y z
N MET A 1 -84.22 -56.48 -36.20
CA MET A 1 -83.74 -57.78 -36.69
C MET A 1 -82.45 -57.56 -37.46
N THR A 2 -81.30 -57.87 -36.87
CA THR A 2 -80.09 -58.20 -37.63
C THR A 2 -79.17 -59.03 -36.74
N THR A 3 -79.17 -60.33 -37.04
CA THR A 3 -78.06 -61.28 -36.97
C THR A 3 -77.33 -61.43 -35.62
N ALA A 4 -77.66 -62.54 -34.95
CA ALA A 4 -76.78 -63.21 -34.01
C ALA A 4 -75.38 -63.36 -34.65
N ALA A 5 -74.40 -62.62 -34.12
CA ALA A 5 -73.01 -62.78 -34.49
C ALA A 5 -72.55 -64.16 -34.01
N GLU A 6 -72.01 -64.96 -34.92
CA GLU A 6 -71.25 -66.16 -34.62
C GLU A 6 -70.27 -65.84 -33.49
N MET A 7 -70.48 -66.44 -32.32
CA MET A 7 -69.59 -66.27 -31.16
C MET A 7 -68.33 -67.11 -31.41
N GLY A 8 -67.47 -66.64 -32.31
CA GLY A 8 -66.12 -67.17 -32.48
C GLY A 8 -65.34 -66.97 -31.18
N LYS A 9 -64.80 -68.05 -30.64
CA LYS A 9 -63.83 -67.96 -29.54
C LYS A 9 -62.55 -67.35 -30.09
N THR A 10 -62.08 -66.31 -29.44
CA THR A 10 -60.85 -65.58 -29.79
C THR A 10 -59.93 -65.58 -28.57
N VAL A 11 -58.63 -65.40 -28.78
CA VAL A 11 -57.63 -65.50 -27.70
C VAL A 11 -57.61 -64.20 -26.89
N CYS A 12 -57.80 -64.29 -25.58
CA CYS A 12 -57.67 -63.14 -24.69
C CYS A 12 -56.21 -62.69 -24.58
N THR A 13 -55.97 -61.39 -24.72
CA THR A 13 -54.62 -60.81 -24.72
C THR A 13 -53.89 -60.91 -23.36
N ILE A 14 -54.61 -61.13 -22.26
CA ILE A 14 -54.02 -61.21 -20.90
C ILE A 14 -53.82 -62.66 -20.46
N CYS A 15 -54.84 -63.50 -20.54
CA CYS A 15 -54.76 -64.90 -20.08
C CYS A 15 -54.38 -65.91 -21.18
N ASN A 16 -54.34 -65.48 -22.45
CA ASN A 16 -53.97 -66.30 -23.61
C ASN A 16 -54.82 -67.56 -23.83
N GLU A 17 -56.07 -67.56 -23.33
CA GLU A 17 -57.04 -68.63 -23.53
C GLU A 17 -58.09 -68.27 -24.58
N GLU A 18 -58.56 -69.26 -25.35
CA GLU A 18 -59.69 -69.12 -26.28
C GLU A 18 -61.01 -69.00 -25.52
N ARG A 19 -61.56 -67.79 -25.48
CA ARG A 19 -62.81 -67.47 -24.80
C ARG A 19 -63.66 -66.54 -25.68
N ILE A 20 -64.88 -66.26 -25.24
CA ILE A 20 -65.64 -65.14 -25.80
C ILE A 20 -64.95 -63.86 -25.33
N THR A 21 -64.35 -63.12 -26.27
CA THR A 21 -63.66 -61.87 -25.97
C THR A 21 -64.49 -60.64 -26.37
N CYS A 22 -64.08 -59.50 -25.85
CA CYS A 22 -64.63 -58.19 -26.13
C CYS A 22 -63.48 -57.27 -26.54
N PHE A 23 -63.66 -56.58 -27.66
CA PHE A 23 -62.68 -55.65 -28.20
C PHE A 23 -62.64 -54.33 -27.43
N CYS A 24 -61.45 -53.93 -26.97
CA CYS A 24 -61.23 -52.59 -26.45
C CYS A 24 -60.81 -51.63 -27.56
N LYS A 25 -61.67 -50.66 -27.90
CA LYS A 25 -61.37 -49.65 -28.93
C LYS A 25 -60.17 -48.75 -28.62
N GLY A 26 -59.81 -48.60 -27.34
CA GLY A 26 -58.69 -47.73 -26.93
C GLY A 26 -57.31 -48.33 -27.22
N CYS A 27 -57.10 -49.60 -26.89
CA CYS A 27 -55.83 -50.28 -27.08
C CYS A 27 -55.84 -51.31 -28.23
N SER A 28 -56.96 -51.43 -28.94
CA SER A 28 -57.19 -52.36 -30.06
C SER A 28 -56.88 -53.83 -29.75
N LYS A 29 -57.16 -54.26 -28.52
CA LYS A 29 -56.90 -55.62 -28.01
C LYS A 29 -58.19 -56.33 -27.61
N GLU A 30 -58.18 -57.66 -27.71
CA GLU A 30 -59.27 -58.55 -27.34
C GLU A 30 -59.10 -59.06 -25.90
N TYR A 31 -60.13 -58.93 -25.07
CA TYR A 31 -60.09 -59.33 -23.65
C TYR A 31 -61.29 -60.21 -23.30
N CYS A 32 -61.11 -61.24 -22.47
CA CYS A 32 -62.25 -61.88 -21.83
C CYS A 32 -62.92 -60.92 -20.84
N PHE A 33 -64.20 -61.13 -20.51
CA PHE A 33 -64.98 -60.18 -19.70
C PHE A 33 -64.34 -59.83 -18.34
N SER A 34 -63.75 -60.81 -17.65
CA SER A 34 -63.08 -60.59 -16.37
C SER A 34 -61.81 -59.74 -16.52
N ASP A 35 -61.03 -59.97 -17.57
CA ASP A 35 -59.77 -59.25 -17.78
C ASP A 35 -59.99 -57.87 -18.40
N LEU A 36 -61.08 -57.68 -19.16
CA LEU A 36 -61.53 -56.35 -19.59
C LEU A 36 -61.92 -55.48 -18.40
N THR A 37 -62.55 -56.08 -17.38
CA THR A 37 -62.92 -55.38 -16.14
C THR A 37 -61.67 -54.94 -15.38
N LYS A 38 -60.66 -55.83 -15.24
CA LYS A 38 -59.36 -55.48 -14.65
C LYS A 38 -58.64 -54.38 -15.44
N HIS A 39 -58.64 -54.47 -16.77
CA HIS A 39 -58.07 -53.44 -17.65
C HIS A 39 -58.72 -52.06 -17.43
N ARG A 40 -60.05 -52.02 -17.27
CA ARG A 40 -60.77 -50.78 -16.97
C ARG A 40 -60.52 -50.24 -15.56
N VAL A 41 -60.26 -51.10 -14.57
CA VAL A 41 -59.87 -50.68 -13.21
C VAL A 41 -58.49 -49.99 -13.25
N ILE A 42 -57.51 -50.56 -13.94
CA ILE A 42 -56.18 -49.95 -14.10
C ILE A 42 -56.26 -48.58 -14.77
N LEU A 43 -57.12 -48.43 -15.79
CA LEU A 43 -57.34 -47.13 -16.44
C LEU A 43 -57.98 -46.09 -15.49
N ARG A 44 -58.84 -46.51 -14.55
CA ARG A 44 -59.40 -45.61 -13.53
C ARG A 44 -58.35 -45.16 -12.53
N GLU A 45 -57.51 -46.08 -12.05
CA GLU A 45 -56.40 -45.74 -11.14
C GLU A 45 -55.44 -44.74 -11.80
N GLN A 46 -55.13 -44.91 -13.09
CA GLN A 46 -54.32 -43.94 -13.84
C GLN A 46 -55.01 -42.58 -13.96
N PHE A 47 -56.33 -42.55 -14.12
CA PHE A 47 -57.11 -41.32 -14.18
C PHE A 47 -57.13 -40.59 -12.83
N ASP A 48 -57.23 -41.33 -11.72
CA ASP A 48 -57.21 -40.77 -10.37
C ASP A 48 -55.83 -40.16 -10.04
N ILE A 49 -54.74 -40.82 -10.45
CA ILE A 49 -53.37 -40.26 -10.34
C ILE A 49 -53.27 -38.95 -11.13
N LEU A 50 -53.75 -38.94 -12.37
CA LEU A 50 -53.73 -37.75 -13.22
C LEU A 50 -54.56 -36.60 -12.61
N ALA A 51 -55.74 -36.90 -12.05
CA ALA A 51 -56.58 -35.93 -11.38
C ALA A 51 -55.90 -35.34 -10.13
N HIS A 52 -55.19 -36.16 -9.36
CA HIS A 52 -54.39 -35.70 -8.23
C HIS A 52 -53.26 -34.76 -8.68
N ASP A 53 -52.56 -35.09 -9.77
CA ASP A 53 -51.49 -34.25 -10.31
C ASP A 53 -52.02 -32.91 -10.86
N PHE A 54 -53.20 -32.91 -11.50
CA PHE A 54 -53.87 -31.68 -11.92
C PHE A 54 -54.21 -30.76 -10.74
N ASN A 55 -54.73 -31.33 -9.65
CA ASN A 55 -55.05 -30.54 -8.46
C ASN A 55 -53.79 -29.94 -7.81
N ARG A 56 -52.72 -30.74 -7.72
CA ARG A 56 -51.41 -30.26 -7.23
C ARG A 56 -50.85 -29.12 -8.07
N PHE A 57 -50.97 -29.22 -9.39
CA PHE A 57 -50.54 -28.15 -10.30
C PHE A 57 -51.40 -26.89 -10.15
N ARG A 58 -52.72 -27.05 -9.93
CA ARG A 58 -53.65 -25.94 -9.71
C ARG A 58 -53.35 -25.19 -8.42
N GLU A 59 -53.06 -25.89 -7.33
CA GLU A 59 -52.62 -25.27 -6.06
C GLU A 59 -51.32 -24.48 -6.25
N LYS A 60 -50.35 -25.03 -7.00
CA LYS A 60 -49.11 -24.31 -7.33
C LYS A 60 -49.38 -23.01 -8.11
N LEU A 61 -50.30 -23.05 -9.08
CA LEU A 61 -50.72 -21.88 -9.85
C LEU A 61 -51.44 -20.81 -9.00
N ILE A 62 -52.22 -21.22 -8.00
CA ILE A 62 -52.89 -20.30 -7.07
C ILE A 62 -51.85 -19.61 -6.18
N ASN A 63 -50.91 -20.37 -5.61
CA ASN A 63 -49.84 -19.83 -4.78
C ASN A 63 -48.95 -18.83 -5.55
N GLU A 64 -48.65 -19.09 -6.83
CA GLU A 64 -47.91 -18.13 -7.67
C GLU A 64 -48.71 -16.86 -8.02
N LYS A 65 -50.04 -16.90 -7.96
CA LYS A 65 -50.93 -15.76 -8.23
C LYS A 65 -51.22 -14.89 -7.01
N GLU A 66 -51.29 -15.48 -5.82
CA GLU A 66 -51.73 -14.77 -4.61
C GLU A 66 -50.65 -13.93 -3.93
N ASP A 67 -49.37 -14.31 -4.03
CA ASP A 67 -48.28 -13.53 -3.41
C ASP A 67 -47.14 -13.26 -4.39
N SER A 68 -47.16 -12.06 -4.98
CA SER A 68 -46.13 -11.60 -5.92
C SER A 68 -44.75 -11.47 -5.27
N LYS A 69 -44.67 -11.32 -3.94
CA LYS A 69 -43.43 -11.18 -3.17
C LYS A 69 -42.82 -12.50 -2.74
N GLN A 70 -43.60 -13.58 -2.67
CA GLN A 70 -43.10 -14.94 -2.39
C GLN A 70 -42.57 -15.67 -3.63
N ARG A 71 -42.66 -15.05 -4.80
CA ARG A 71 -42.08 -15.63 -6.01
C ARG A 71 -40.57 -15.73 -5.83
N VAL A 72 -40.03 -16.94 -5.97
CA VAL A 72 -38.62 -17.26 -5.77
C VAL A 72 -37.69 -16.30 -6.54
N LEU A 73 -38.06 -15.95 -7.78
CA LEU A 73 -37.30 -15.02 -8.62
C LEU A 73 -37.30 -13.58 -8.08
N ILE A 74 -38.38 -13.14 -7.42
CA ILE A 74 -38.47 -11.79 -6.81
C ILE A 74 -37.63 -11.74 -5.54
N GLN A 75 -37.71 -12.76 -4.69
CA GLN A 75 -36.84 -12.88 -3.51
C GLN A 75 -35.35 -12.93 -3.89
N GLU A 76 -35.03 -13.54 -5.03
CA GLU A 76 -33.67 -13.56 -5.53
C GLU A 76 -33.19 -12.17 -5.99
N VAL A 77 -34.06 -11.38 -6.64
CA VAL A 77 -33.78 -9.98 -6.99
C VAL A 77 -33.64 -9.10 -5.75
N ASP A 78 -34.55 -9.21 -4.78
CA ASP A 78 -34.48 -8.46 -3.51
C ASP A 78 -33.16 -8.77 -2.77
N ARG A 79 -32.77 -10.04 -2.73
CA ARG A 79 -31.48 -10.46 -2.16
C ARG A 79 -30.29 -9.86 -2.92
N TRP A 80 -30.34 -9.82 -4.25
CA TRP A 80 -29.27 -9.20 -5.05
C TRP A 80 -29.19 -7.68 -4.82
N GLU A 81 -30.34 -7.01 -4.65
CA GLU A 81 -30.41 -5.59 -4.31
C GLU A 81 -29.71 -5.32 -2.96
N GLU A 82 -30.11 -6.04 -1.90
CA GLU A 82 -29.52 -5.89 -0.56
C GLU A 82 -28.00 -6.11 -0.56
N VAL A 83 -27.55 -7.22 -1.17
CA VAL A 83 -26.12 -7.55 -1.25
C VAL A 83 -25.34 -6.50 -2.04
N SER A 84 -25.93 -5.93 -3.09
CA SER A 84 -25.27 -4.90 -3.90
C SER A 84 -25.16 -3.58 -3.15
N ILE A 85 -26.21 -3.17 -2.43
CA ILE A 85 -26.19 -1.97 -1.58
C ILE A 85 -25.14 -2.11 -0.47
N GLU A 86 -25.07 -3.27 0.17
CA GLU A 86 -24.11 -3.54 1.24
C GLU A 86 -22.67 -3.46 0.73
N LYS A 87 -22.37 -4.07 -0.42
CA LYS A 87 -21.05 -3.98 -1.06
C LYS A 87 -20.63 -2.54 -1.36
N ILE A 88 -21.55 -1.73 -1.89
CA ILE A 88 -21.29 -0.30 -2.16
C ILE A 88 -21.02 0.45 -0.86
N LYS A 89 -21.81 0.20 0.19
CA LYS A 89 -21.62 0.83 1.51
C LYS A 89 -20.26 0.47 2.11
N ASN A 90 -19.88 -0.79 2.09
CA ASN A 90 -18.60 -1.26 2.64
C ASN A 90 -17.42 -0.66 1.86
N THR A 91 -17.50 -0.64 0.54
CA THR A 91 -16.47 0.00 -0.32
C THR A 91 -16.34 1.49 -0.03
N ALA A 92 -17.47 2.19 0.14
CA ALA A 92 -17.47 3.61 0.48
C ALA A 92 -16.95 3.88 1.91
N GLN A 93 -17.19 2.99 2.87
CA GLN A 93 -16.63 3.09 4.22
C GLN A 93 -15.11 2.93 4.20
N GLU A 94 -14.60 1.96 3.44
CA GLU A 94 -13.17 1.75 3.29
C GLU A 94 -12.48 2.96 2.63
N CYS A 95 -13.08 3.51 1.58
CA CYS A 95 -12.59 4.76 0.96
C CYS A 95 -12.53 5.91 1.97
N ARG A 96 -13.55 6.08 2.83
CA ARG A 96 -13.55 7.10 3.88
C ARG A 96 -12.44 6.85 4.91
N ARG A 97 -12.23 5.60 5.32
CA ARG A 97 -11.16 5.22 6.27
C ARG A 97 -9.78 5.62 5.72
N ILE A 98 -9.49 5.26 4.47
CA ILE A 98 -8.24 5.60 3.79
C ILE A 98 -8.06 7.13 3.71
N LEU A 99 -9.11 7.87 3.36
CA LEU A 99 -9.07 9.33 3.31
C LEU A 99 -8.79 9.95 4.68
N LEU A 100 -9.44 9.47 5.73
CA LEU A 100 -9.23 9.96 7.09
C LEU A 100 -7.81 9.69 7.55
N GLU A 101 -7.29 8.47 7.39
CA GLU A 101 -5.92 8.13 7.79
C GLU A 101 -4.86 8.98 7.08
N HIS A 102 -5.03 9.20 5.77
CA HIS A 102 -4.13 10.05 5.01
C HIS A 102 -4.25 11.53 5.40
N THR A 103 -5.47 12.01 5.65
CA THR A 103 -5.71 13.39 6.09
C THR A 103 -5.13 13.62 7.48
N ASP A 104 -5.35 12.71 8.43
CA ASP A 104 -4.79 12.78 9.78
C ASP A 104 -3.26 12.77 9.74
N THR A 105 -2.66 11.91 8.90
CA THR A 105 -1.21 11.87 8.70
C THR A 105 -0.68 13.19 8.15
N ASN A 106 -1.37 13.79 7.17
CA ASN A 106 -0.97 15.08 6.63
C ASN A 106 -1.14 16.20 7.65
N ILE A 107 -2.23 16.22 8.43
CA ILE A 107 -2.43 17.17 9.52
C ILE A 107 -1.29 17.08 10.53
N MET A 108 -0.93 15.86 10.98
CA MET A 108 0.18 15.66 11.91
C MET A 108 1.52 16.16 11.34
N LYS A 109 1.80 15.92 10.05
CA LYS A 109 3.01 16.43 9.38
C LYS A 109 3.00 17.95 9.32
N THR A 110 1.89 18.56 8.92
CA THR A 110 1.71 20.01 8.85
C THR A 110 1.84 20.65 10.23
N GLU A 111 1.29 20.03 11.27
CA GLU A 111 1.41 20.48 12.66
C GLU A 111 2.88 20.43 13.13
N LYS A 112 3.62 19.36 12.82
CA LYS A 112 5.06 19.29 13.11
C LYS A 112 5.84 20.40 12.41
N LYS A 113 5.59 20.62 11.12
CA LYS A 113 6.21 21.73 10.36
C LYS A 113 5.88 23.09 10.98
N LEU A 114 4.62 23.30 11.39
CA LEU A 114 4.17 24.55 11.98
C LEU A 114 4.87 24.80 13.32
N ASN A 115 4.95 23.78 14.16
CA ASN A 115 5.65 23.86 15.45
C ASN A 115 7.15 24.15 15.27
N ARG A 116 7.81 23.58 14.25
CA ARG A 116 9.19 23.93 13.92
C ARG A 116 9.32 25.38 13.46
N LEU A 117 8.44 25.83 12.57
CA LEU A 117 8.44 27.21 12.10
C LEU A 117 8.20 28.20 13.24
N MET A 118 7.34 27.86 14.21
CA MET A 118 7.16 28.63 15.45
C MET A 118 8.43 28.66 16.31
N ASN A 119 9.12 27.53 16.47
CA ASN A 119 10.39 27.47 17.20
C ASN A 119 11.51 28.27 16.53
N ASP A 120 11.55 28.30 15.19
CA ASP A 120 12.50 29.12 14.42
C ASP A 120 12.18 30.63 14.54
N LEU A 121 10.92 31.00 14.78
CA LEU A 121 10.45 32.38 14.86
C LEU A 121 10.83 33.05 16.19
N GLU A 122 10.88 32.29 17.29
CA GLU A 122 11.18 32.79 18.62
C GLU A 122 12.61 33.41 18.76
N PRO A 123 13.70 32.78 18.26
CA PRO A 123 15.02 33.40 18.28
C PRO A 123 15.16 34.56 17.28
N LEU A 124 14.40 34.54 16.17
CA LEU A 124 14.37 35.65 15.22
C LEU A 124 13.74 36.91 15.83
N ARG A 125 12.69 36.76 16.64
CA ARG A 125 12.08 37.89 17.38
C ARG A 125 13.01 38.56 18.39
N GLN A 126 14.07 37.86 18.82
CA GLN A 126 15.04 38.36 19.79
C GLN A 126 16.29 38.96 19.14
N LYS A 127 16.43 38.87 17.80
CA LYS A 127 17.53 39.52 17.07
C LYS A 127 17.13 40.95 16.68
N ASP A 128 18.04 41.88 16.88
CA ASP A 128 17.88 43.28 16.44
C ASP A 128 17.99 43.44 14.91
N ASP A 129 18.58 42.45 14.22
CA ASP A 129 18.83 42.44 12.77
C ASP A 129 17.82 41.54 12.02
N LEU A 130 16.55 41.92 12.01
CA LEU A 130 15.51 41.27 11.18
C LEU A 130 15.47 41.92 9.79
N TYR A 131 15.60 41.11 8.73
CA TYR A 131 15.47 41.59 7.35
C TYR A 131 14.07 41.30 6.80
N GLU A 132 13.56 42.17 5.92
CA GLU A 132 12.26 41.98 5.24
C GLU A 132 12.17 40.63 4.50
N THR A 133 13.31 40.14 4.01
CA THR A 133 13.44 38.83 3.35
C THR A 133 13.10 37.65 4.25
N ASP A 134 13.39 37.75 5.54
CA ASP A 134 13.09 36.68 6.51
C ASP A 134 11.58 36.59 6.75
N LEU A 135 10.91 37.74 6.87
CA LEU A 135 9.46 37.83 7.02
C LEU A 135 8.73 37.33 5.77
N GLU A 136 9.15 37.75 4.57
CA GLU A 136 8.58 37.28 3.31
C GLU A 136 8.72 35.76 3.14
N ASN A 137 9.84 35.18 3.57
CA ASN A 137 10.08 33.75 3.48
C ASN A 137 9.15 32.98 4.44
N LEU A 138 9.00 33.47 5.68
CA LEU A 138 8.07 32.89 6.66
C LEU A 138 6.61 32.96 6.19
N GLU A 139 6.19 34.10 5.62
CA GLU A 139 4.85 34.25 5.05
C GLU A 139 4.61 33.28 3.88
N LYS A 140 5.58 33.15 2.96
CA LYS A 140 5.50 32.18 1.86
C LYS A 140 5.37 30.75 2.36
N LYS A 141 6.17 30.35 3.35
CA LYS A 141 6.10 29.01 3.97
C LYS A 141 4.73 28.76 4.59
N LEU A 142 4.21 29.72 5.37
CA LEU A 142 2.90 29.61 5.99
C LEU A 142 1.78 29.53 4.94
N GLN A 143 1.86 30.31 3.87
CA GLN A 143 0.87 30.31 2.80
C GLN A 143 0.89 28.99 2.02
N SER A 144 2.06 28.43 1.75
CA SER A 144 2.21 27.10 1.13
C SER A 144 1.58 26.01 1.98
N MET A 145 1.81 26.02 3.29
CA MET A 145 1.23 25.04 4.21
C MET A 145 -0.30 25.13 4.28
N LYS A 146 -0.87 26.35 4.29
CA LYS A 146 -2.33 26.54 4.21
C LYS A 146 -2.90 25.95 2.93
N GLN A 147 -2.23 26.20 1.80
CA GLN A 147 -2.68 25.70 0.50
C GLN A 147 -2.64 24.16 0.42
N GLU A 148 -1.62 23.52 0.98
CA GLU A 148 -1.53 22.05 1.07
C GLU A 148 -2.64 21.44 1.95
N LEU A 149 -3.05 22.15 3.01
CA LEU A 149 -4.12 21.72 3.91
C LEU A 149 -5.51 21.86 3.27
N ASP A 150 -5.76 22.97 2.58
CA ASP A 150 -7.05 23.29 1.97
C ASP A 150 -7.31 22.50 0.67
N ALA A 151 -6.26 22.12 -0.08
CA ALA A 151 -6.37 21.44 -1.36
C ALA A 151 -5.21 20.43 -1.60
N PRO A 152 -5.24 19.25 -0.97
CA PRO A 152 -4.19 18.24 -1.14
C PRO A 152 -4.16 17.72 -2.59
N GLN A 153 -3.08 18.03 -3.33
CA GLN A 153 -2.97 17.69 -4.76
C GLN A 153 -2.76 16.20 -5.07
N ASN A 154 -2.62 15.37 -4.04
CA ASN A 154 -2.32 13.94 -4.15
C ASN A 154 -3.56 13.04 -4.09
N ILE A 155 -4.76 13.56 -3.81
CA ILE A 155 -5.96 12.74 -3.63
C ILE A 155 -6.88 12.91 -4.85
N SER A 156 -7.15 11.80 -5.55
CA SER A 156 -8.19 11.74 -6.57
C SER A 156 -9.28 10.76 -6.13
N ILE A 157 -10.52 11.25 -6.10
CA ILE A 157 -11.70 10.43 -5.87
C ILE A 157 -12.35 10.18 -7.23
N GLN A 158 -12.53 8.91 -7.57
CA GLN A 158 -13.13 8.50 -8.85
C GLN A 158 -14.38 7.66 -8.63
N GLN A 159 -15.35 7.87 -9.51
CA GLN A 159 -16.57 7.09 -9.62
C GLN A 159 -16.79 6.71 -11.09
N ASP A 160 -17.27 5.50 -11.32
CA ASP A 160 -17.62 5.02 -12.66
C ASP A 160 -18.74 5.88 -13.31
N SER A 161 -18.58 6.25 -14.58
CA SER A 161 -19.42 7.26 -15.27
C SER A 161 -20.76 6.74 -15.82
N GLY A 162 -21.22 5.57 -15.38
CA GLY A 162 -22.45 4.92 -15.87
C GLY A 162 -23.72 5.29 -15.09
N SER A 163 -24.87 4.78 -15.54
CA SER A 163 -26.14 4.88 -14.79
C SER A 163 -26.14 4.10 -13.47
N PHE A 164 -25.12 3.28 -13.22
CA PHE A 164 -24.92 2.47 -12.01
C PHE A 164 -23.48 2.65 -11.50
N ILE A 165 -23.32 2.82 -10.19
CA ILE A 165 -22.01 2.91 -9.54
C ILE A 165 -21.43 1.50 -9.39
N LYS A 166 -20.50 1.14 -10.27
CA LYS A 166 -19.82 -0.16 -10.20
C LYS A 166 -18.59 -0.12 -9.31
N ASN A 167 -17.94 1.04 -9.21
CA ASN A 167 -16.72 1.21 -8.45
C ASN A 167 -16.64 2.63 -7.85
N ILE A 168 -16.15 2.70 -6.62
CA ILE A 168 -15.73 3.92 -5.92
C ILE A 168 -14.30 3.65 -5.48
N SER A 169 -13.36 4.49 -5.90
CA SER A 169 -11.96 4.32 -5.55
C SER A 169 -11.31 5.65 -5.19
N VAL A 170 -10.43 5.59 -4.20
CA VAL A 170 -9.52 6.68 -3.85
C VAL A 170 -8.15 6.32 -4.38
N SER A 171 -7.60 7.16 -5.25
CA SER A 171 -6.22 7.05 -5.71
C SER A 171 -5.41 8.15 -5.04
N ILE A 172 -4.47 7.76 -4.20
CA ILE A 172 -3.49 8.67 -3.62
C ILE A 172 -2.25 8.59 -4.52
N SER A 173 -2.15 9.55 -5.43
CA SER A 173 -0.99 9.64 -6.31
C SER A 173 0.11 10.41 -5.58
N PRO A 174 1.38 9.99 -5.59
CA PRO A 174 2.46 10.86 -5.18
C PRO A 174 2.34 12.18 -5.96
N SER A 175 2.36 13.30 -5.25
CA SER A 175 2.13 14.64 -5.78
C SER A 175 2.96 14.87 -7.04
N THR A 176 2.27 14.77 -8.18
CA THR A 176 2.67 15.15 -9.53
C THR A 176 3.92 14.43 -10.08
N GLN A 177 3.92 14.13 -11.38
CA GLN A 177 5.15 13.81 -12.11
C GLN A 177 6.12 14.98 -11.95
N VAL A 178 6.94 14.96 -10.90
CA VAL A 178 8.14 15.77 -10.85
C VAL A 178 9.00 15.21 -11.97
N THR A 179 9.01 15.91 -13.10
CA THR A 179 10.03 15.65 -14.11
C THR A 179 11.30 16.20 -13.48
N VAL A 180 11.94 15.40 -12.62
CA VAL A 180 13.21 15.73 -11.96
C VAL A 180 14.23 15.81 -13.08
N ARG A 181 14.36 17.00 -13.66
CA ARG A 181 15.43 17.33 -14.60
C ARG A 181 16.40 18.20 -13.84
N TRP A 182 17.68 17.85 -13.94
CA TRP A 182 18.75 18.77 -13.58
C TRP A 182 18.47 20.12 -14.24
N ALA A 183 18.41 21.18 -13.44
CA ALA A 183 18.26 22.52 -13.97
C ALA A 183 19.47 22.83 -14.86
N SER A 184 19.25 23.19 -16.13
CA SER A 184 20.36 23.48 -17.07
C SER A 184 21.29 24.59 -16.61
N ASN A 185 20.85 25.38 -15.62
CA ASN A 185 21.56 26.47 -14.96
C ASN A 185 21.88 26.16 -13.49
N GLY A 186 22.17 24.90 -13.14
CA GLY A 186 22.46 24.46 -11.77
C GLY A 186 23.30 25.46 -10.99
N VAL A 187 22.81 25.86 -9.82
CA VAL A 187 23.43 26.86 -8.95
C VAL A 187 24.07 26.18 -7.75
N THR A 188 25.19 26.73 -7.29
CA THR A 188 25.81 26.31 -6.03
C THR A 188 25.00 26.85 -4.87
N ILE A 189 24.44 25.96 -4.04
CA ILE A 189 23.61 26.31 -2.88
C ILE A 189 24.31 26.10 -1.53
N ALA A 190 25.45 25.40 -1.53
CA ALA A 190 26.29 25.19 -0.36
C ALA A 190 27.77 25.12 -0.79
N GLY A 191 28.65 25.72 0.01
CA GLY A 191 30.07 25.84 -0.31
C GLY A 191 30.37 26.88 -1.39
N GLY A 192 31.09 26.48 -2.45
CA GLY A 192 31.36 27.33 -3.62
C GLY A 192 32.59 28.24 -3.52
N HIS A 193 33.28 28.27 -2.38
CA HIS A 193 34.44 29.14 -2.12
C HIS A 193 35.77 28.37 -2.09
N GLY A 194 35.86 27.27 -2.84
CA GLY A 194 36.99 26.36 -2.83
C GLY A 194 36.96 25.34 -1.67
N SER A 195 37.92 24.43 -1.66
CA SER A 195 38.08 23.43 -0.61
C SER A 195 38.72 24.02 0.64
N GLY A 196 38.10 23.82 1.81
CA GLY A 196 38.68 24.27 3.08
C GLY A 196 37.73 24.13 4.26
N HIS A 197 38.17 24.61 5.43
CA HIS A 197 37.46 24.50 6.71
C HIS A 197 36.57 25.71 7.06
N ALA A 198 36.61 26.80 6.28
CA ALA A 198 35.76 27.96 6.55
C ALA A 198 34.26 27.61 6.47
N LEU A 199 33.40 28.41 7.08
CA LEU A 199 31.95 28.15 7.12
C LEU A 199 31.28 28.28 5.74
N ASN A 200 31.90 29.00 4.80
CA ASN A 200 31.47 29.07 3.40
C ASN A 200 32.18 28.03 2.50
N GLN A 201 32.97 27.11 3.07
CA GLN A 201 33.74 26.11 2.35
C GLN A 201 33.37 24.68 2.81
N LEU A 202 33.58 23.72 1.92
CA LEU A 202 33.44 22.29 2.17
C LEU A 202 34.69 21.58 1.65
N TYR A 203 35.03 20.41 2.17
CA TYR A 203 36.13 19.60 1.69
C TYR A 203 35.72 18.13 1.52
N LEU A 204 35.65 17.71 0.24
CA LEU A 204 35.18 16.38 -0.18
C LEU A 204 33.83 15.98 0.45
N PRO A 205 32.75 16.78 0.34
CA PRO A 205 31.46 16.37 0.88
C PRO A 205 30.96 15.09 0.16
N LEU A 206 30.68 14.02 0.91
CA LEU A 206 30.34 12.69 0.35
C LEU A 206 28.88 12.26 0.56
N GLY A 207 28.18 12.86 1.51
CA GLY A 207 26.80 12.55 1.84
C GLY A 207 26.01 13.81 2.14
N LEU A 208 24.72 13.78 1.82
CA LEU A 208 23.81 14.87 2.12
C LEU A 208 22.39 14.37 2.31
N HIS A 209 21.62 15.11 3.10
CA HIS A 209 20.19 14.91 3.23
C HIS A 209 19.48 16.25 3.32
N ILE A 210 18.33 16.36 2.67
CA ILE A 210 17.50 17.56 2.66
C ILE A 210 16.23 17.24 3.44
N ASN A 211 15.86 18.09 4.40
CA ASN A 211 14.61 17.94 5.14
C ASN A 211 13.45 18.69 4.46
N ASP A 212 12.23 18.51 4.98
CA ASP A 212 11.02 19.12 4.42
C ASP A 212 11.00 20.66 4.48
N ASP A 213 11.94 21.27 5.19
CA ASP A 213 12.07 22.72 5.37
C ASP A 213 13.17 23.33 4.46
N ASP A 214 13.65 22.57 3.48
CA ASP A 214 14.76 22.88 2.57
C ASP A 214 16.10 23.16 3.28
N THR A 215 16.28 22.58 4.47
CA THR A 215 17.55 22.57 5.17
C THR A 215 18.39 21.39 4.69
N ILE A 216 19.62 21.67 4.30
CA ILE A 216 20.58 20.70 3.78
C ILE A 216 21.54 20.34 4.91
N PHE A 217 21.65 19.06 5.21
CA PHE A 217 22.68 18.51 6.10
C PHE A 217 23.72 17.82 5.23
N ILE A 218 24.99 18.12 5.48
CA ILE A 218 26.11 17.70 4.64
C ILE A 218 27.15 17.00 5.51
N ALA A 219 27.53 15.78 5.11
CA ALA A 219 28.70 15.10 5.62
C ALA A 219 29.94 15.66 4.94
N ASP A 220 30.58 16.63 5.61
CA ASP A 220 31.79 17.31 5.16
C ASP A 220 33.02 16.46 5.52
N PHE A 221 33.11 15.33 4.82
CA PHE A 221 33.96 14.18 5.12
C PHE A 221 35.41 14.53 5.49
N ALA A 222 36.11 15.31 4.66
CA ALA A 222 37.53 15.58 4.91
C ALA A 222 37.76 16.66 5.97
N ASN A 223 36.70 17.38 6.36
CA ASN A 223 36.71 18.30 7.48
C ASN A 223 36.20 17.67 8.79
N ASP A 224 35.87 16.37 8.79
CA ASP A 224 35.46 15.60 9.96
C ASP A 224 34.24 16.21 10.70
N ARG A 225 33.27 16.76 9.96
CA ARG A 225 32.11 17.47 10.52
C ARG A 225 30.81 17.26 9.75
N ILE A 226 29.67 17.52 10.41
CA ILE A 226 28.38 17.70 9.74
C ILE A 226 28.01 19.19 9.73
N VAL A 227 27.65 19.69 8.55
CA VAL A 227 27.26 21.08 8.33
C VAL A 227 25.78 21.16 7.96
N LYS A 228 25.06 22.06 8.60
CA LYS A 228 23.71 22.47 8.23
C LYS A 228 23.77 23.72 7.35
N TRP A 229 22.98 23.76 6.30
CA TRP A 229 22.90 24.89 5.37
C TRP A 229 21.43 25.17 5.06
N LYS A 230 20.94 26.40 5.30
CA LYS A 230 19.58 26.78 4.87
C LYS A 230 19.65 27.30 3.44
N ALA A 231 18.65 26.96 2.63
CA ALA A 231 18.57 27.48 1.26
C ALA A 231 18.59 29.02 1.25
N GLY A 232 19.55 29.60 0.50
CA GLY A 232 19.77 31.05 0.41
C GLY A 232 20.91 31.58 1.30
N ASP A 233 21.41 30.79 2.25
CA ASP A 233 22.53 31.20 3.11
C ASP A 233 23.87 31.16 2.36
N ASN A 234 24.78 32.06 2.75
CA ASN A 234 26.15 32.11 2.21
C ASN A 234 27.18 31.34 3.05
N ILE A 235 26.81 30.93 4.27
CA ILE A 235 27.64 30.18 5.21
C ILE A 235 26.83 29.03 5.82
N GLY A 236 27.49 27.92 6.11
CA GLY A 236 26.92 26.83 6.87
C GLY A 236 27.14 26.97 8.39
N GLU A 237 26.38 26.19 9.14
CA GLU A 237 26.46 26.04 10.58
C GLU A 237 27.00 24.64 10.92
N VAL A 238 28.05 24.54 11.74
CA VAL A 238 28.58 23.24 12.16
C VAL A 238 27.73 22.67 13.28
N ILE A 239 27.10 21.52 13.02
CA ILE A 239 26.23 20.84 14.00
C ILE A 239 27.02 19.93 14.94
N ILE A 240 28.05 19.25 14.41
CA ILE A 240 28.92 18.32 15.15
C ILE A 240 30.27 18.20 14.44
N GLY A 241 31.34 17.90 15.18
CA GLY A 241 32.70 17.77 14.64
C GLY A 241 33.52 19.07 14.66
N SER A 242 33.05 20.11 15.36
CA SER A 242 33.77 21.40 15.45
C SER A 242 35.14 21.33 16.13
N HIS A 243 35.41 20.26 16.89
CA HIS A 243 36.66 20.02 17.61
C HIS A 243 37.63 19.12 16.83
N GLY A 244 37.43 19.00 15.52
CA GLY A 244 38.25 18.18 14.64
C GLY A 244 38.07 16.68 14.86
N ARG A 245 38.92 15.91 14.19
CA ARG A 245 38.89 14.45 14.18
C ARG A 245 39.00 13.84 15.57
N GLY A 246 38.14 12.88 15.87
CA GLY A 246 38.27 12.07 17.07
C GLY A 246 37.10 11.13 17.34
N LYS A 247 37.16 10.44 18.48
CA LYS A 247 36.22 9.38 18.91
C LYS A 247 35.21 9.83 19.96
N GLN A 248 35.36 11.05 20.49
CA GLN A 248 34.43 11.59 21.48
C GLN A 248 33.02 11.73 20.87
N MET A 249 31.99 11.85 21.72
CA MET A 249 30.60 11.91 21.23
C MET A 249 30.32 13.15 20.37
N ASN A 250 31.08 14.23 20.53
CA ASN A 250 30.96 15.47 19.77
C ASN A 250 32.01 15.60 18.64
N GLN A 251 32.81 14.56 18.42
CA GLN A 251 33.82 14.48 17.36
C GLN A 251 33.44 13.38 16.36
N LEU A 252 33.88 13.55 15.12
CA LEU A 252 33.70 12.58 14.06
C LEU A 252 35.06 12.22 13.46
N ASP A 253 35.12 11.11 12.74
CA ASP A 253 36.27 10.73 11.92
C ASP A 253 35.72 10.28 10.57
N ARG A 254 35.91 11.15 9.56
CA ARG A 254 35.49 10.90 8.17
C ARG A 254 34.03 10.44 8.04
N PRO A 255 33.05 11.30 8.35
CA PRO A 255 31.65 10.95 8.18
C PRO A 255 31.32 10.77 6.69
N PHE A 256 30.77 9.63 6.31
CA PHE A 256 30.44 9.34 4.90
C PHE A 256 29.05 9.81 4.51
N ASP A 257 28.10 9.72 5.42
CA ASP A 257 26.69 9.93 5.12
C ASP A 257 25.93 10.47 6.33
N VAL A 258 24.80 11.14 6.06
CA VAL A 258 23.93 11.72 7.08
C VAL A 258 22.48 11.67 6.62
N ILE A 259 21.56 11.30 7.50
CA ILE A 259 20.11 11.35 7.29
C ILE A 259 19.46 12.20 8.37
N PHE A 260 18.50 13.02 7.99
CA PHE A 260 17.66 13.74 8.96
C PHE A 260 16.38 12.95 9.25
N ASP A 261 16.19 12.55 10.50
CA ASP A 261 14.96 11.91 10.98
C ASP A 261 13.96 12.99 11.43
N ASN A 262 13.03 13.32 10.53
CA ASN A 262 11.94 14.28 10.76
C ASN A 262 11.11 13.97 12.02
N GLU A 263 10.98 12.70 12.41
CA GLU A 263 10.11 12.28 13.50
C GLU A 263 10.72 12.55 14.88
N THR A 264 12.05 12.37 15.01
CA THR A 264 12.78 12.58 16.26
C THR A 264 13.55 13.90 16.30
N ASP A 265 13.60 14.62 15.17
CA ASP A 265 14.39 15.83 15.00
C ASP A 265 15.87 15.58 15.32
N SER A 266 16.40 14.52 14.70
CA SER A 266 17.77 14.05 14.92
C SER A 266 18.48 13.72 13.61
N LEU A 267 19.81 13.73 13.65
CA LEU A 267 20.65 13.28 12.55
C LEU A 267 21.12 11.85 12.83
N ILE A 268 21.01 10.99 11.83
CA ILE A 268 21.65 9.67 11.80
C ILE A 268 22.91 9.83 10.96
N ILE A 269 24.07 9.64 11.58
CA ILE A 269 25.37 9.95 10.98
C ILE A 269 26.16 8.67 10.84
N SER A 270 26.67 8.41 9.64
CA SER A 270 27.67 7.38 9.41
C SER A 270 29.04 7.96 9.75
N ASP A 271 29.58 7.58 10.91
CA ASP A 271 30.89 7.99 11.39
C ASP A 271 31.91 6.88 11.09
N GLY A 272 32.24 6.78 9.80
CA GLY A 272 32.79 5.58 9.17
C GLY A 272 34.13 5.11 9.72
N ASP A 273 35.11 5.99 9.86
CA ASP A 273 36.44 5.60 10.38
C ASP A 273 36.42 5.30 11.88
N ASN A 274 35.43 5.84 12.59
CA ASN A 274 35.10 5.44 13.96
C ASN A 274 34.29 4.14 14.04
N ARG A 275 33.90 3.56 12.89
CA ARG A 275 33.13 2.32 12.73
C ARG A 275 31.84 2.30 13.54
N ARG A 276 31.10 3.41 13.51
CA ARG A 276 29.86 3.56 14.25
C ARG A 276 28.83 4.35 13.46
N VAL A 277 27.56 4.12 13.79
CA VAL A 277 26.45 4.98 13.38
C VAL A 277 25.94 5.70 14.62
N MET A 278 25.82 7.01 14.53
CA MET A 278 25.39 7.86 15.64
C MET A 278 24.01 8.46 15.39
N ARG A 279 23.24 8.65 16.45
CA ARG A 279 22.06 9.53 16.44
C ARG A 279 22.38 10.80 17.22
N TRP A 280 22.16 11.96 16.62
CA TRP A 280 22.44 13.27 17.19
C TRP A 280 21.17 14.10 17.27
N LEU A 281 20.66 14.34 18.47
CA LEU A 281 19.42 15.10 18.70
C LEU A 281 19.64 16.60 18.50
N LEU A 282 18.75 17.25 17.75
CA LEU A 282 18.79 18.70 17.52
C LEU A 282 17.95 19.50 18.53
N ARG A 283 17.07 18.85 19.31
CA ARG A 283 16.19 19.51 20.30
C ARG A 283 16.82 19.62 21.70
N ASN A 284 16.39 20.67 22.42
CA ASN A 284 16.47 20.89 23.88
C ASN A 284 17.72 21.60 24.44
N ASP A 285 18.24 22.65 23.82
CA ASP A 285 19.37 23.47 24.35
C ASP A 285 20.65 22.68 24.71
N THR A 286 20.65 21.37 24.44
CA THR A 286 21.69 20.40 24.75
C THR A 286 21.75 19.44 23.58
N MET A 287 22.75 19.65 22.72
CA MET A 287 23.08 18.71 21.66
C MET A 287 23.65 17.44 22.30
N TYR A 288 22.94 16.32 22.16
CA TYR A 288 23.33 15.03 22.73
C TYR A 288 23.42 13.97 21.63
N GLY A 289 24.53 13.22 21.65
CA GLY A 289 24.80 12.12 20.75
C GLY A 289 24.74 10.77 21.44
N GLU A 290 24.19 9.79 20.75
CA GLU A 290 24.29 8.39 21.13
C GLU A 290 24.82 7.54 19.97
N ILE A 291 25.51 6.45 20.31
CA ILE A 291 25.90 5.42 19.36
C ILE A 291 24.71 4.48 19.23
N ILE A 292 24.10 4.42 18.06
CA ILE A 292 23.00 3.49 17.78
C ILE A 292 23.49 2.16 17.23
N LEU A 293 24.63 2.16 16.53
CA LEU A 293 25.26 0.96 15.99
C LEU A 293 26.78 1.07 16.14
N ASP A 294 27.42 0.00 16.61
CA ASP A 294 28.87 -0.10 16.78
C ASP A 294 29.48 -1.18 15.88
N ASN A 295 30.79 -1.09 15.65
CA ASN A 295 31.55 -2.04 14.85
C ASN A 295 30.98 -2.27 13.42
N ILE A 296 30.58 -1.20 12.76
CA ILE A 296 30.10 -1.18 11.38
C ILE A 296 30.92 -0.16 10.60
N ASP A 297 31.57 -0.59 9.52
CA ASP A 297 32.24 0.32 8.58
C ASP A 297 31.20 0.84 7.58
N CYS A 298 30.39 1.80 8.06
CA CYS A 298 29.19 2.26 7.38
C CYS A 298 29.53 3.27 6.27
N TYR A 299 29.05 3.03 5.04
CA TYR A 299 29.26 3.95 3.91
C TYR A 299 27.99 4.66 3.47
N GLY A 300 26.87 3.96 3.45
CA GLY A 300 25.57 4.48 3.05
C GLY A 300 24.52 4.18 4.09
N LEU A 301 23.64 5.16 4.29
CA LEU A 301 22.47 5.08 5.13
C LEU A 301 21.21 5.17 4.25
N ALA A 302 20.14 4.50 4.65
CA ALA A 302 18.79 4.78 4.16
C ALA A 302 17.77 4.60 5.28
N ILE A 303 16.65 5.31 5.21
CA ILE A 303 15.51 5.13 6.11
C ILE A 303 14.24 4.98 5.29
N ASP A 304 13.39 4.01 5.64
CA ASP A 304 12.07 3.84 5.04
C ASP A 304 10.95 4.49 5.87
N ASP A 305 9.77 4.57 5.27
CA ASP A 305 8.53 5.06 5.89
C ASP A 305 8.03 4.19 7.06
N GLN A 306 8.52 2.96 7.18
CA GLN A 306 8.27 2.07 8.33
C GLN A 306 9.29 2.27 9.47
N ARG A 307 10.19 3.25 9.36
CA ARG A 307 11.24 3.58 10.34
C ARG A 307 12.29 2.48 10.52
N TYR A 308 12.58 1.72 9.46
CA TYR A 308 13.79 0.90 9.41
C TYR A 308 14.97 1.70 8.88
N ILE A 309 16.12 1.55 9.53
CA ILE A 309 17.42 2.05 9.07
C ILE A 309 18.13 0.93 8.33
N TYR A 310 18.63 1.24 7.14
CA TYR A 310 19.47 0.38 6.34
C TYR A 310 20.88 0.92 6.35
N VAL A 311 21.86 0.06 6.55
CA VAL A 311 23.28 0.41 6.59
C VAL A 311 24.05 -0.54 5.70
N SER A 312 24.97 0.00 4.91
CA SER A 312 25.94 -0.80 4.16
C SER A 312 27.21 -0.94 4.99
N ASP A 313 27.59 -2.18 5.30
CA ASP A 313 28.86 -2.49 5.96
C ASP A 313 29.85 -2.95 4.87
N ILE A 314 30.77 -2.05 4.52
CA ILE A 314 31.70 -2.27 3.41
C ILE A 314 32.71 -3.40 3.73
N GLU A 315 33.06 -3.58 5.01
CA GLU A 315 34.01 -4.58 5.46
C GLU A 315 33.36 -5.97 5.46
N LYS A 316 32.12 -6.04 5.93
CA LYS A 316 31.36 -7.31 5.98
C LYS A 316 30.70 -7.68 4.65
N ASN A 317 30.73 -6.79 3.65
CA ASN A 317 30.11 -6.99 2.34
C ASN A 317 28.61 -7.32 2.45
N GLU A 318 27.89 -6.54 3.25
CA GLU A 318 26.47 -6.77 3.52
C GLU A 318 25.71 -5.46 3.72
N VAL A 319 24.39 -5.54 3.51
CA VAL A 319 23.45 -4.52 3.94
C VAL A 319 22.59 -5.09 5.04
N ARG A 320 22.52 -4.36 6.14
CA ARG A 320 21.70 -4.70 7.30
C ARG A 320 20.56 -3.72 7.47
N ARG A 321 19.43 -4.24 7.95
CA ARG A 321 18.25 -3.49 8.32
C ARG A 321 18.01 -3.59 9.82
N TYR A 322 17.71 -2.46 10.45
CA TYR A 322 17.45 -2.30 11.87
C TYR A 322 16.13 -1.57 12.07
N ARG A 323 15.31 -2.01 13.02
CA ARG A 323 14.16 -1.20 13.43
C ARG A 323 14.66 -0.12 14.37
N MET A 324 14.26 1.13 14.17
CA MET A 324 14.62 2.22 15.09
C MET A 324 14.28 1.86 16.55
N GLY A 325 15.27 1.93 17.43
CA GLY A 325 15.15 1.59 18.85
C GLY A 325 15.30 0.10 19.19
N ASP A 326 15.50 -0.77 18.20
CA ASP A 326 15.82 -2.18 18.38
C ASP A 326 17.30 -2.45 18.09
N ILE A 327 17.89 -3.39 18.82
CA ILE A 327 19.26 -3.88 18.59
C ILE A 327 19.32 -5.00 17.56
N ASN A 328 18.17 -5.65 17.28
CA ASN A 328 18.12 -6.77 16.37
C ASN A 328 18.25 -6.31 14.92
N SER A 329 19.28 -6.84 14.26
CA SER A 329 19.55 -6.60 12.84
C SER A 329 19.12 -7.78 11.99
N LYS A 330 18.77 -7.50 10.73
CA LYS A 330 18.60 -8.52 9.69
C LYS A 330 19.48 -8.16 8.50
N VAL A 331 20.28 -9.12 8.02
CA VAL A 331 20.94 -8.98 6.72
C VAL A 331 19.88 -9.06 5.63
N VAL A 332 19.81 -8.03 4.78
CA VAL A 332 18.82 -7.93 3.69
C VAL A 332 19.45 -8.05 2.31
N ALA A 333 20.76 -7.80 2.18
CA ALA A 333 21.53 -8.08 0.98
C ALA A 333 22.98 -8.47 1.33
N GLY A 334 23.61 -9.32 0.53
CA GLY A 334 24.98 -9.80 0.79
C GLY A 334 25.08 -10.76 1.98
N GLY A 335 26.16 -10.64 2.77
CA GLY A 335 26.39 -11.46 3.97
C GLY A 335 26.89 -12.88 3.71
N ASN A 336 27.12 -13.25 2.44
CA ASN A 336 27.67 -14.54 2.03
C ASN A 336 29.12 -14.43 1.52
N GLY A 337 29.85 -13.46 2.07
CA GLY A 337 31.21 -13.12 1.66
C GLY A 337 31.27 -12.33 0.35
N GLN A 338 32.49 -11.93 0.00
CA GLN A 338 32.78 -11.18 -1.21
C GLN A 338 32.65 -12.06 -2.47
N GLY A 339 32.01 -11.56 -3.52
CA GLY A 339 31.97 -12.23 -4.82
C GLY A 339 30.86 -11.73 -5.74
N LEU A 340 30.71 -12.40 -6.90
CA LEU A 340 29.78 -12.03 -7.99
C LEU A 340 28.48 -12.86 -8.00
N ARG A 341 28.25 -13.71 -6.99
CA ARG A 341 27.00 -14.48 -6.91
C ARG A 341 25.85 -13.57 -6.49
N LEU A 342 24.62 -13.96 -6.83
CA LEU A 342 23.40 -13.18 -6.53
C LEU A 342 23.22 -12.82 -5.05
N ASN A 343 23.80 -13.58 -4.13
CA ASN A 343 23.73 -13.36 -2.69
C ASN A 343 25.04 -12.85 -2.07
N GLN A 344 25.99 -12.39 -2.90
CA GLN A 344 27.28 -11.84 -2.49
C GLN A 344 27.36 -10.38 -2.94
N LEU A 345 28.01 -9.55 -2.12
CA LEU A 345 28.34 -8.16 -2.46
C LEU A 345 29.86 -7.99 -2.35
N ASN A 346 30.39 -6.89 -2.89
CA ASN A 346 31.78 -6.52 -2.82
C ASN A 346 31.91 -5.02 -2.60
N ARG A 347 32.16 -4.65 -1.35
CA ARG A 347 32.23 -3.28 -0.87
C ARG A 347 30.97 -2.47 -1.22
N PRO A 348 29.77 -2.86 -0.72
CA PRO A 348 28.55 -2.11 -0.97
C PRO A 348 28.65 -0.70 -0.37
N THR A 349 28.15 0.31 -1.07
CA THR A 349 28.19 1.73 -0.63
C THR A 349 26.80 2.31 -0.46
N TYR A 350 26.28 3.03 -1.44
CA TYR A 350 25.00 3.73 -1.33
C TYR A 350 23.82 2.77 -1.43
N ILE A 351 22.80 3.04 -0.62
CA ILE A 351 21.56 2.28 -0.56
C ILE A 351 20.42 3.20 -0.93
N PHE A 352 19.48 2.70 -1.72
CA PHE A 352 18.19 3.33 -1.96
C PHE A 352 17.08 2.34 -1.64
N VAL A 353 16.04 2.78 -0.93
CA VAL A 353 14.87 1.95 -0.61
C VAL A 353 13.66 2.60 -1.25
N ASP A 354 12.94 1.85 -2.09
CA ASP A 354 11.73 2.37 -2.75
C ASP A 354 10.48 2.24 -1.85
N ARG A 355 9.34 2.72 -2.36
CA ARG A 355 8.06 2.70 -1.62
C ARG A 355 7.48 1.30 -1.43
N ASP A 356 7.91 0.32 -2.23
CA ASP A 356 7.54 -1.08 -2.06
C ASP A 356 8.51 -1.81 -1.11
N HIS A 357 9.43 -1.05 -0.48
CA HIS A 357 10.50 -1.50 0.40
C HIS A 357 11.54 -2.41 -0.28
N SER A 358 11.71 -2.28 -1.60
CA SER A 358 12.80 -2.94 -2.33
C SER A 358 14.11 -2.20 -2.09
N VAL A 359 15.22 -2.94 -1.94
CA VAL A 359 16.51 -2.39 -1.49
C VAL A 359 17.51 -2.44 -2.63
N TYR A 360 17.87 -1.28 -3.16
CA TYR A 360 18.86 -1.13 -4.22
C TYR A 360 20.21 -0.78 -3.61
N VAL A 361 21.27 -1.46 -4.03
CA VAL A 361 22.61 -1.31 -3.45
C VAL A 361 23.64 -1.09 -4.56
N SER A 362 24.46 -0.06 -4.39
CA SER A 362 25.65 0.15 -5.22
C SER A 362 26.75 -0.82 -4.79
N ASP A 363 27.03 -1.83 -5.60
CA ASP A 363 28.03 -2.85 -5.34
C ASP A 363 29.37 -2.45 -5.97
N ARG A 364 30.09 -1.56 -5.26
CA ARG A 364 31.15 -0.70 -5.82
C ARG A 364 32.22 -1.47 -6.57
N ASP A 365 32.74 -2.53 -5.96
CA ASP A 365 33.89 -3.27 -6.49
C ASP A 365 33.46 -4.44 -7.40
N ASN A 366 32.16 -4.71 -7.51
CA ASN A 366 31.60 -5.59 -8.54
C ASN A 366 31.08 -4.81 -9.77
N HIS A 367 31.08 -3.47 -9.72
CA HIS A 367 30.69 -2.59 -10.83
C HIS A 367 29.23 -2.72 -11.30
N HIS A 368 28.31 -3.11 -10.41
CA HIS A 368 26.88 -3.16 -10.71
C HIS A 368 26.04 -2.55 -9.58
N VAL A 369 24.75 -2.38 -9.86
CA VAL A 369 23.71 -2.07 -8.87
C VAL A 369 22.80 -3.28 -8.79
N CYS A 370 22.52 -3.76 -7.58
CA CYS A 370 21.63 -4.90 -7.33
C CYS A 370 20.35 -4.46 -6.59
N ASN A 371 19.28 -5.24 -6.74
CA ASN A 371 17.99 -5.12 -6.03
C ASN A 371 17.55 -6.52 -5.58
#